data_AF-A0A840W217-F1
#
_entry.id   AF-A0A840W217-F1
#
_cell.length_a   1.000
_cell.length_b   1.000
_cell.length_c   1.000
_cell.angle_alpha   90.00
_cell.angle_beta   90.00
_cell.angle_gamma   90.00
#
_symmetry.space_group_name_H-M   'P 1'
#
loop_
_entity.id
_entity.type
_entity.pdbx_description
1 polymer ?
#
loop_
_entity_poly.entity_id
_entity_poly.type
_entity_poly.pdbx_seq_one_letter_code
_entity_poly.pdbx_strand_id
1 'polypeptide(L)'
;MADEHHEEHDDHGNTVSAWFLTLSWIVAWTVAAVAIIFGGDLVVWTVIALVASVALAAVAGVMKKVGLGRKEPRPIPPTREEWEADRKAPTAK
;
A
#
# COMPACT_ATOMS: atom_id res chain seq x y z
N MET A 1 10.49 -2.70 -26.29
CA MET A 1 10.80 -2.41 -24.88
C MET A 1 9.52 -1.95 -24.20
N ALA A 2 8.58 -2.87 -23.97
CA ALA A 2 7.27 -2.55 -23.37
C ALA A 2 7.15 -3.08 -21.92
N ASP A 3 8.20 -3.70 -21.37
CA ASP A 3 8.12 -4.48 -20.12
C ASP A 3 8.56 -3.71 -18.86
N GLU A 4 9.38 -2.66 -18.95
CA GLU A 4 9.82 -1.90 -17.76
C GLU A 4 8.72 -1.02 -17.13
N HIS A 5 7.70 -0.63 -17.91
CA HIS A 5 6.60 0.19 -17.39
C HIS A 5 5.54 -0.62 -16.62
N HIS A 6 5.58 -1.96 -16.65
CA HIS A 6 4.61 -2.81 -15.97
C HIS A 6 5.07 -3.27 -14.57
N GLU A 7 6.38 -3.35 -14.32
CA GLU A 7 6.90 -3.80 -13.01
C GLU A 7 6.72 -2.74 -11.91
N GLU A 8 6.74 -1.45 -12.24
CA GLU A 8 6.48 -0.38 -11.26
C GLU A 8 5.05 -0.42 -10.70
N HIS A 9 4.16 -1.10 -11.40
CA HIS A 9 2.74 -1.20 -11.11
C HIS A 9 2.37 -2.47 -10.32
N ASP A 10 3.24 -3.47 -10.15
CA ASP A 10 2.81 -4.80 -9.65
C ASP A 10 2.47 -4.85 -8.14
N ASP A 11 2.75 -3.75 -7.43
CA ASP A 11 2.31 -3.47 -6.05
C ASP A 11 0.91 -2.81 -5.99
N HIS A 12 0.00 -3.10 -6.94
CA HIS A 12 -1.41 -2.62 -7.03
C HIS A 12 -2.29 -2.96 -5.80
N GLY A 13 -1.98 -2.44 -4.62
CA GLY A 13 -2.76 -2.65 -3.40
C GLY A 13 -2.70 -4.07 -2.84
N ASN A 14 -1.92 -4.99 -3.44
CA ASN A 14 -1.76 -6.36 -2.94
C ASN A 14 -0.52 -6.51 -2.05
N THR A 15 -0.41 -5.69 -1.00
CA THR A 15 0.68 -5.74 -0.01
C THR A 15 0.10 -5.86 1.39
N VAL A 16 0.91 -6.29 2.38
CA VAL A 16 0.44 -6.47 3.76
C VAL A 16 -0.11 -5.16 4.34
N SER A 17 0.57 -4.03 4.11
CA SER A 17 0.10 -2.72 4.57
C SER A 17 -1.23 -2.30 3.92
N ALA A 18 -1.44 -2.65 2.65
CA ALA A 18 -2.66 -2.32 1.93
C ALA A 18 -3.83 -3.19 2.40
N TRP A 19 -3.64 -4.51 2.56
CA TRP A 19 -4.65 -5.41 3.10
C TRP A 19 -5.03 -5.07 4.54
N PHE A 20 -4.06 -4.69 5.37
CA PHE A 20 -4.33 -4.19 6.72
C PHE A 20 -5.29 -3.01 6.68
N LEU A 21 -5.03 -2.00 5.85
CA LEU A 21 -5.88 -0.81 5.77
C LEU A 21 -7.28 -1.16 5.27
N THR A 22 -7.37 -1.95 4.20
CA THR A 22 -8.65 -2.38 3.62
C THR A 22 -9.50 -3.14 4.64
N LEU A 23 -8.94 -4.17 5.28
CA LEU A 23 -9.69 -5.00 6.23
C LEU A 23 -10.06 -4.21 7.49
N SER A 24 -9.15 -3.39 8.01
CA SER A 24 -9.43 -2.59 9.20
C SER A 24 -10.51 -1.53 8.97
N TRP A 25 -10.56 -0.91 7.78
CA TRP A 25 -11.67 -0.04 7.42
C TRP A 25 -12.98 -0.79 7.25
N ILE A 26 -12.99 -1.95 6.59
CA ILE A 26 -14.19 -2.79 6.49
C ILE A 26 -14.74 -3.08 7.88
N VAL A 27 -13.89 -3.49 8.82
CA VAL A 27 -14.29 -3.78 10.20
C VAL A 27 -14.81 -2.52 10.91
N ALA A 28 -14.08 -1.39 10.84
CA ALA A 28 -14.47 -0.15 11.51
C ALA A 28 -15.85 0.35 11.04
N TRP A 29 -16.07 0.35 9.72
CA TRP A 29 -17.34 0.79 9.14
C TRP A 29 -18.46 -0.22 9.34
N THR A 30 -18.16 -1.52 9.38
CA THR A 30 -19.15 -2.55 9.74
C THR A 30 -19.62 -2.37 11.18
N VAL A 31 -18.70 -2.13 12.12
CA VAL A 31 -19.05 -1.88 13.52
C VAL A 31 -19.90 -0.62 13.66
N ALA A 32 -19.52 0.48 12.99
CA ALA A 32 -20.29 1.71 13.01
C ALA A 32 -21.69 1.52 12.42
N ALA A 33 -21.80 0.84 11.26
CA ALA A 33 -23.09 0.56 10.64
C ALA A 33 -23.99 -0.29 11.55
N VAL A 34 -23.44 -1.36 12.15
CA VAL A 34 -24.17 -2.19 13.12
C VAL A 34 -24.65 -1.35 14.29
N ALA A 35 -23.81 -0.51 14.87
CA ALA A 35 -24.19 0.33 16.00
C ALA A 35 -25.31 1.33 15.65
N ILE A 36 -25.29 1.90 14.45
CA ILE A 36 -26.35 2.77 13.94
C ILE A 36 -27.66 2.01 13.78
N ILE A 37 -27.63 0.79 13.21
CA ILE A 37 -28.81 -0.06 13.04
C ILE A 37 -29.46 -0.39 14.39
N PHE A 38 -28.66 -0.57 15.44
CA PHE A 38 -29.14 -0.80 16.80
C PHE A 38 -29.51 0.47 17.58
N GLY A 39 -29.72 1.60 16.89
CA GLY A 39 -30.22 2.85 17.48
C GLY A 39 -29.13 3.82 17.95
N GLY A 40 -27.88 3.58 17.58
CA GLY A 40 -26.79 4.54 17.79
C GLY A 40 -26.98 5.81 16.96
N ASP A 41 -26.53 6.94 17.48
CA ASP A 41 -26.57 8.22 16.75
C ASP A 41 -25.69 8.17 15.49
N LEU A 42 -26.28 8.54 14.35
CA LEU A 42 -25.64 8.50 13.03
C LEU A 42 -24.35 9.34 12.98
N VAL A 43 -24.39 10.57 13.50
CA VAL A 43 -23.28 11.51 13.41
C VAL A 43 -22.14 11.04 14.31
N VAL A 44 -22.45 10.65 15.55
CA VAL A 44 -21.46 10.17 16.52
C VAL A 44 -20.72 8.94 15.98
N TRP A 45 -21.43 7.90 15.52
CA TRP A 45 -20.78 6.68 15.04
C TRP A 45 -20.01 6.89 13.74
N THR A 46 -20.48 7.79 12.88
CA THR A 46 -19.74 8.19 11.67
C THR A 46 -18.43 8.91 12.04
N VAL A 47 -18.47 9.86 12.98
CA VAL A 47 -17.26 10.56 13.45
C VAL A 47 -16.27 9.59 14.08
N ILE A 48 -16.76 8.63 14.90
CA ILE A 48 -15.92 7.58 15.49
C ILE A 48 -15.24 6.76 14.37
N ALA A 49 -15.99 6.31 13.36
CA ALA A 49 -15.44 5.54 12.24
C ALA A 49 -14.40 6.33 11.44
N LEU A 50 -14.62 7.63 11.23
CA LEU A 50 -13.67 8.51 10.55
C LEU A 50 -12.37 8.70 11.35
N VAL A 51 -12.47 8.97 12.65
CA VAL A 51 -11.30 9.11 13.52
C VAL A 51 -10.50 7.80 13.57
N ALA A 52 -11.19 6.66 13.70
CA ALA A 52 -10.57 5.35 13.61
C ALA A 52 -9.90 5.12 12.26
N SER A 53 -10.54 5.53 11.15
CA SER A 53 -10.00 5.39 9.80
C SER A 53 -8.68 6.16 9.63
N VAL A 54 -8.59 7.38 10.18
CA VAL A 54 -7.35 8.17 10.17
C VAL A 54 -6.24 7.50 10.98
N ALA A 55 -6.56 6.99 12.18
CA ALA A 55 -5.59 6.27 13.00
C ALA A 55 -5.05 5.01 12.30
N LEU A 56 -5.94 4.22 11.69
CA LEU A 56 -5.57 3.02 10.93
C LEU A 56 -4.73 3.36 9.69
N ALA A 57 -5.05 4.45 8.99
CA ALA A 57 -4.25 4.94 7.88
C ALA A 57 -2.83 5.35 8.31
N ALA A 58 -2.69 5.97 9.49
CA ALA A 58 -1.38 6.28 10.05
C ALA A 58 -0.56 5.01 10.34
N VAL A 59 -1.16 3.97 10.92
CA VAL A 59 -0.52 2.67 11.14
C VAL A 59 -0.09 2.03 9.83
N ALA A 60 -0.97 2.00 8.81
CA ALA A 60 -0.63 1.50 7.48
C ALA A 60 0.53 2.28 6.85
N GLY A 61 0.59 3.60 7.07
CA GLY A 61 1.69 4.46 6.67
C GLY A 61 3.02 4.07 7.34
N VAL A 62 3.01 3.72 8.64
CA VAL A 62 4.19 3.21 9.35
C VAL A 62 4.60 1.83 8.80
N MET A 63 3.64 0.94 8.56
CA MET A 63 3.90 -0.38 7.95
C MET A 63 4.63 -0.25 6.61
N LYS A 64 4.21 0.71 5.76
CA LYS A 64 4.91 1.03 4.51
C LYS A 64 6.36 1.45 4.74
N LYS A 65 6.62 2.29 5.75
CA LYS A 65 7.98 2.77 6.08
C LYS A 65 8.92 1.65 6.54
N VAL A 66 8.40 0.61 7.19
CA VAL A 66 9.20 -0.54 7.64
C VAL A 66 9.26 -1.68 6.62
N GLY A 67 8.85 -1.43 5.37
CA GLY A 67 9.03 -2.37 4.24
C GLY A 67 7.81 -3.25 3.93
N LEU A 68 6.71 -3.15 4.67
CA LEU A 68 5.48 -3.93 4.41
C LEU A 68 4.60 -3.32 3.30
N GLY A 69 5.12 -2.31 2.62
CA GLY A 69 4.45 -1.55 1.56
C GLY A 69 4.68 -2.06 0.15
N ARG A 70 5.50 -3.11 -0.02
CA ARG A 70 5.86 -3.72 -1.31
C ARG A 70 5.95 -5.22 -1.16
N LYS A 71 5.70 -5.97 -2.23
CA LYS A 71 5.95 -7.42 -2.27
C LYS A 71 7.44 -7.72 -2.37
N GLU A 72 8.14 -6.92 -3.18
CA GLU A 72 9.56 -7.05 -3.42
C GLU A 72 10.30 -5.75 -3.07
N PRO A 73 11.55 -5.83 -2.57
CA PRO A 73 12.40 -4.66 -2.42
C PRO A 73 12.51 -3.90 -3.74
N ARG A 74 12.60 -2.57 -3.70
CA ARG A 74 12.83 -1.81 -4.92
C ARG A 74 14.15 -2.27 -5.57
N PRO A 75 14.17 -2.47 -6.89
CA PRO A 75 15.42 -2.65 -7.61
C PRO A 75 16.36 -1.51 -7.25
N ILE A 76 17.59 -1.86 -6.87
CA ILE A 76 18.64 -0.86 -6.66
C ILE A 76 19.06 -0.42 -8.06
N PRO A 77 19.01 0.88 -8.39
CA PRO A 77 19.50 1.35 -9.67
C PRO A 77 20.95 0.90 -9.87
N PRO A 78 21.34 0.46 -11.08
CA PRO A 78 22.70 0.04 -11.32
C PRO A 78 23.66 1.18 -10.97
N THR A 79 24.79 0.83 -10.40
CA THR A 79 25.88 1.77 -10.19
C THR A 79 26.35 2.33 -11.53
N ARG A 80 27.03 3.47 -11.51
CA ARG A 80 27.55 4.07 -12.74
C ARG A 80 28.47 3.10 -13.50
N GLU A 81 29.27 2.33 -12.78
CA GLU A 81 30.21 1.35 -13.37
C GLU A 81 29.47 0.20 -14.04
N GLU A 82 28.43 -0.34 -13.39
CA GLU A 82 27.55 -1.36 -13.96
C GLU A 82 26.80 -0.83 -15.19
N TRP A 83 26.27 0.40 -15.11
CA TRP A 83 25.59 1.05 -16.23
C TRP A 83 26.53 1.28 -17.43
N GLU A 84 27.79 1.67 -17.18
CA GLU A 84 28.79 1.85 -18.23
C GLU A 84 29.28 0.50 -18.80
N ALA A 85 29.31 -0.57 -18.00
CA ALA A 85 29.68 -1.92 -18.43
C ALA A 85 28.61 -2.53 -19.35
N ASP A 86 27.33 -2.43 -18.98
CA ASP A 86 26.19 -2.92 -19.77
C ASP A 86 26.13 -2.25 -21.15
N ARG A 87 26.52 -0.97 -21.25
CA ARG A 87 26.57 -0.25 -22.52
C ARG A 87 27.78 -0.58 -23.39
N LYS A 88 28.85 -1.10 -22.80
CA LYS A 88 30.07 -1.53 -23.51
C LYS A 88 30.01 -3.01 -23.88
N ALA A 89 29.10 -3.78 -23.28
CA ALA A 89 28.83 -5.15 -23.70
C ALA A 89 28.33 -5.14 -25.16
N PRO A 90 29.00 -5.86 -26.08
CA PRO A 90 28.52 -5.96 -27.45
C PRO A 90 27.14 -6.59 -27.42
N THR A 91 26.16 -5.96 -28.08
CA THR A 91 24.83 -6.54 -28.30
C THR A 91 25.00 -7.80 -29.13
N ALA A 92 25.14 -8.94 -28.45
CA ALA A 92 25.13 -10.24 -29.08
C ALA A 92 23.74 -10.42 -29.72
N LYS A 93 23.71 -10.34 -31.05
CA LYS A 93 22.56 -10.72 -31.87
C LYS A 93 22.35 -12.22 -31.84
#